data_AF-A0AAD2ECN5-F1
#
_entry.id   AF-A0AAD2ECN5-F1
#
_cell.length_a   1.000
_cell.length_b   1.000
_cell.length_c   1.000
_cell.angle_alpha   90.00
_cell.angle_beta   90.00
_cell.angle_gamma   90.00
#
_symmetry.space_group_name_H-M   'P 1'
#
loop_
_entity.id
_entity.type
_entity.pdbx_description
1 polymer ?
#
loop_
_entity_poly.entity_id
_entity_poly.type
_entity_poly.pdbx_seq_one_letter_code
_entity_poly.pdbx_strand_id
1 'polypeptide(L)'
;MLPYATVQEAETALGRFLTTAETIWFNYSAAKSDYFLYCHNILFLFVIFSAVPLYYIFLEIFFVNSIKSYKIQPKVKLSVSDVFRCYKSVMRMFFLVVGPLQLVSYPSIKMIGIRTSLPLPSLWEIIAQLGVYFIVEDYLNYWIHRFLHCKWGYEKIHKVHHEYTAPIGFAAPYAHWAEILILGIPSFMGPAFVPGHIITFWLWIGLRQIEAIETHSGYDYPWTPTRYIPFYGGPDYHDYHHYVGGQSQSNFASVFTYCDYLYGTDKGYRYQKKVLQQLRAGLKSNGEQTGVLHNVSAQDVKVD
;
A
#
# COMPACT_ATOMS: atom_id res chain seq x y z
N MET A 1 12.15 -22.56 17.45
CA MET A 1 11.40 -22.81 18.69
C MET A 1 12.16 -22.10 19.79
N LEU A 2 11.46 -21.58 20.80
CA LEU A 2 12.14 -21.04 21.96
C LEU A 2 12.97 -22.16 22.63
N PRO A 3 14.22 -21.87 23.05
CA PRO A 3 15.07 -22.88 23.66
C PRO A 3 14.75 -23.15 25.13
N TYR A 4 13.67 -22.57 25.67
CA TYR A 4 13.31 -22.66 27.10
C TYR A 4 11.97 -23.39 27.27
N ALA A 5 11.91 -24.30 28.24
CA ALA A 5 10.73 -25.07 28.59
C ALA A 5 9.78 -24.31 29.54
N THR A 6 10.31 -23.36 30.33
CA THR A 6 9.55 -22.59 31.33
C THR A 6 9.90 -21.11 31.29
N VAL A 7 9.01 -20.28 31.85
CA VAL A 7 9.27 -18.84 32.03
C VAL A 7 10.51 -18.64 32.92
N GLN A 8 10.63 -19.39 34.01
CA GLN A 8 11.76 -19.29 34.94
C GLN A 8 13.10 -19.58 34.27
N GLU A 9 13.14 -20.56 33.37
CA GLU A 9 14.33 -20.87 32.58
C GLU A 9 14.69 -19.72 31.63
N ALA A 10 13.69 -19.14 30.95
CA ALA A 10 13.90 -17.98 30.08
C ALA A 10 14.39 -16.76 30.86
N GLU A 11 13.84 -16.50 32.05
CA GLU A 11 14.24 -15.39 32.93
C GLU A 11 15.67 -15.58 33.47
N THR A 12 16.01 -16.82 33.84
CA THR A 12 17.36 -17.19 34.27
C THR A 12 18.36 -16.96 33.15
N ALA A 13 18.04 -17.39 31.92
CA ALA A 13 18.90 -17.21 30.75
C ALA A 13 19.09 -15.73 30.34
N LEU A 14 18.05 -14.90 30.52
CA LEU A 14 18.12 -13.47 30.24
C LEU A 14 18.70 -12.64 31.39
N GLY A 15 18.84 -13.21 32.58
CA GLY A 15 19.29 -12.51 33.79
C GLY A 15 18.30 -11.46 34.30
N ARG A 16 17.01 -11.55 33.91
CA ARG A 16 15.94 -10.64 34.31
C ARG A 16 14.57 -11.29 34.14
N PHE A 17 13.57 -10.75 34.85
CA PHE A 17 12.17 -11.12 34.62
C PHE A 17 11.72 -10.77 33.18
N LEU A 18 10.81 -11.58 32.65
CA LEU A 18 10.17 -11.29 31.37
C LEU A 18 9.23 -10.10 31.52
N THR A 19 9.23 -9.21 30.53
CA THR A 19 8.18 -8.19 30.42
C THR A 19 6.83 -8.84 30.12
N THR A 20 5.72 -8.13 30.36
CA THR A 20 4.37 -8.63 30.04
C THR A 20 4.24 -9.08 28.57
N ALA A 21 4.83 -8.32 27.64
CA ALA A 21 4.82 -8.66 26.22
C ALA A 21 5.62 -9.93 25.92
N GLU A 22 6.79 -10.10 26.56
CA GLU A 22 7.62 -11.30 26.43
C GLU A 22 6.94 -12.53 27.02
N THR A 23 6.23 -12.39 28.15
CA THR A 23 5.44 -13.47 28.76
C THR A 23 4.29 -13.90 27.85
N ILE A 24 3.56 -12.95 27.25
CA ILE A 24 2.51 -13.24 26.27
C ILE A 24 3.11 -13.97 25.05
N TRP A 25 4.23 -13.45 24.53
CA TRP A 25 4.94 -14.07 23.42
C TRP A 25 5.42 -15.47 23.77
N PHE A 26 6.00 -15.69 24.94
CA PHE A 26 6.47 -16.98 25.43
C PHE A 26 5.32 -17.99 25.48
N ASN A 27 4.24 -17.64 26.19
CA ASN A 27 3.07 -18.50 26.36
C ASN A 27 2.45 -18.89 25.02
N TYR A 28 2.46 -17.97 24.06
CA TYR A 28 1.96 -18.25 22.72
C TYR A 28 2.93 -19.08 21.89
N SER A 29 4.23 -18.77 21.88
CA SER A 29 5.19 -19.29 20.89
C SER A 29 6.00 -20.51 21.36
N ALA A 30 6.13 -20.77 22.66
CA ALA A 30 7.05 -21.78 23.21
C ALA A 30 6.83 -23.19 22.62
N ALA A 31 5.55 -23.60 22.45
CA ALA A 31 5.20 -24.91 21.90
C ALA A 31 5.04 -24.93 20.37
N LYS A 32 5.37 -23.84 19.66
CA LYS A 32 5.16 -23.69 18.22
C LYS A 32 6.48 -23.71 17.47
N SER A 33 6.51 -24.39 16.32
CA SER A 33 7.66 -24.32 15.43
C SER A 33 7.78 -22.93 14.80
N ASP A 34 9.00 -22.53 14.45
CA ASP A 34 9.24 -21.24 13.78
C ASP A 34 8.54 -21.20 12.40
N TYR A 35 8.41 -22.37 11.75
CA TYR A 35 7.61 -22.53 10.53
C TYR A 35 6.14 -22.21 10.77
N PHE A 36 5.54 -22.74 11.84
CA PHE A 36 4.15 -22.47 12.19
C PHE A 36 3.93 -20.99 12.49
N LEU A 37 4.85 -20.35 13.23
CA LEU A 37 4.81 -18.90 13.46
C LEU A 37 4.87 -18.16 12.12
N TYR A 38 5.85 -18.46 11.28
CA TYR A 38 5.98 -17.86 9.96
C TYR A 38 4.70 -17.98 9.09
N CYS A 39 4.02 -19.13 9.11
CA CYS A 39 2.77 -19.35 8.38
C CYS A 39 1.61 -18.42 8.79
N HIS A 40 1.67 -17.72 9.94
CA HIS A 40 0.68 -16.68 10.28
C HIS A 40 0.64 -15.57 9.24
N ASN A 41 1.73 -15.36 8.50
CA ASN A 41 1.76 -14.39 7.42
C ASN A 41 0.67 -14.66 6.37
N ILE A 42 0.36 -15.92 6.09
CA ILE A 42 -0.72 -16.31 5.16
C ILE A 42 -2.06 -15.76 5.69
N LEU A 43 -2.36 -16.03 6.96
CA LEU A 43 -3.60 -15.55 7.59
C LEU A 43 -3.67 -14.02 7.59
N PHE A 44 -2.59 -13.33 7.94
CA PHE A 44 -2.55 -11.87 7.95
C PHE A 44 -2.80 -11.28 6.58
N LEU A 45 -2.18 -11.83 5.53
CA LEU A 45 -2.41 -11.38 4.17
C LEU A 45 -3.88 -11.58 3.76
N PHE A 46 -4.46 -12.76 4.02
CA PHE A 46 -5.88 -13.03 3.73
C PHE A 46 -6.80 -12.03 4.43
N VAL A 47 -6.56 -11.78 5.72
CA VAL A 47 -7.35 -10.84 6.51
C VAL A 47 -7.19 -9.42 5.98
N ILE A 48 -5.97 -8.95 5.72
CA ILE A 48 -5.71 -7.59 5.23
C ILE A 48 -6.37 -7.35 3.87
N PHE A 49 -6.14 -8.23 2.90
CA PHE A 49 -6.70 -8.09 1.55
C PHE A 49 -8.21 -8.31 1.47
N SER A 50 -8.83 -8.83 2.53
CA SER A 50 -10.28 -8.92 2.63
C SER A 50 -10.87 -7.74 3.40
N ALA A 51 -10.36 -7.44 4.60
CA ALA A 51 -10.96 -6.49 5.52
C ALA A 51 -10.63 -5.03 5.19
N VAL A 52 -9.41 -4.73 4.76
CA VAL A 52 -8.99 -3.33 4.53
C VAL A 52 -9.69 -2.72 3.31
N PRO A 53 -9.83 -3.40 2.15
CA PRO A 53 -10.63 -2.85 1.05
C PRO A 53 -12.12 -2.70 1.40
N LEU A 54 -12.67 -3.60 2.24
CA LEU A 54 -14.06 -3.50 2.70
C LEU A 54 -14.31 -2.23 3.51
N TYR A 55 -13.33 -1.72 4.26
CA TYR A 55 -13.44 -0.44 4.94
C TYR A 55 -13.71 0.71 3.95
N TYR A 56 -13.01 0.77 2.81
CA TYR A 56 -13.23 1.81 1.80
C TYR A 56 -14.62 1.69 1.15
N ILE A 57 -15.08 0.47 0.88
CA ILE A 57 -16.43 0.22 0.35
C ILE A 57 -17.50 0.62 1.37
N PHE A 58 -17.29 0.31 2.65
CA PHE A 58 -18.17 0.72 3.73
C PHE A 58 -18.29 2.25 3.78
N LEU A 59 -17.18 2.97 3.68
CA LEU A 59 -17.21 4.43 3.58
C LEU A 59 -18.00 4.90 2.35
N GLU A 60 -17.79 4.28 1.18
CA GLU A 60 -18.48 4.63 -0.07
C GLU A 60 -19.99 4.42 0.01
N ILE A 61 -20.46 3.37 0.68
CA ILE A 61 -21.89 3.06 0.83
C ILE A 61 -22.55 3.96 1.87
N PHE A 62 -21.97 4.08 3.07
CA PHE A 62 -22.64 4.70 4.21
C PHE A 62 -22.35 6.19 4.36
N PHE A 63 -21.25 6.70 3.79
CA PHE A 63 -20.79 8.08 3.95
C PHE A 63 -20.59 8.81 2.62
N VAL A 64 -21.23 8.34 1.53
CA VAL A 64 -21.07 8.87 0.16
C VAL A 64 -21.08 10.39 0.07
N ASN A 65 -22.00 11.06 0.77
CA ASN A 65 -22.15 12.52 0.72
C ASN A 65 -20.97 13.25 1.36
N SER A 66 -20.37 12.67 2.41
CA SER A 66 -19.23 13.22 3.13
C SER A 66 -17.91 12.98 2.41
N ILE A 67 -17.82 11.91 1.60
CA ILE A 67 -16.56 11.49 0.99
C ILE A 67 -16.45 11.70 -0.52
N LYS A 68 -17.55 12.08 -1.21
CA LYS A 68 -17.58 12.29 -2.66
C LYS A 68 -16.53 13.28 -3.17
N SER A 69 -16.16 14.29 -2.37
CA SER A 69 -15.15 15.28 -2.71
C SER A 69 -13.72 14.74 -2.72
N TYR A 70 -13.50 13.59 -2.07
CA TYR A 70 -12.18 12.94 -1.98
C TYR A 70 -11.99 11.86 -3.04
N LYS A 71 -13.03 11.52 -3.82
CA LYS A 71 -12.90 10.56 -4.94
C LYS A 71 -12.06 11.19 -6.04
N ILE A 72 -10.98 10.51 -6.43
CA ILE A 72 -10.02 11.05 -7.41
C ILE A 72 -10.65 11.07 -8.82
N GLN A 73 -11.30 9.98 -9.22
CA GLN A 73 -12.01 9.85 -10.49
C GLN A 73 -13.53 9.73 -10.31
N PRO A 74 -14.27 10.82 -10.02
CA PRO A 74 -15.69 10.78 -9.64
C PRO A 74 -16.65 10.34 -10.76
N LYS A 75 -16.18 10.32 -12.01
CA LYS A 75 -16.97 9.88 -13.17
C LYS A 75 -16.94 8.36 -13.36
N VAL A 76 -15.98 7.67 -12.77
CA VAL A 76 -15.85 6.22 -12.87
C VAL A 76 -16.59 5.58 -11.71
N LYS A 77 -17.52 4.67 -12.02
CA LYS A 77 -18.29 3.91 -11.05
C LYS A 77 -18.21 2.44 -11.42
N LEU A 78 -17.77 1.62 -10.47
CA LEU A 78 -17.74 0.17 -10.63
C LEU A 78 -19.02 -0.44 -10.05
N SER A 79 -19.56 -1.46 -10.71
CA SER A 79 -20.70 -2.19 -10.16
C SER A 79 -20.25 -3.11 -9.02
N VAL A 80 -21.15 -3.47 -8.12
CA VAL A 80 -20.89 -4.46 -7.05
C VAL A 80 -20.41 -5.79 -7.64
N SER A 81 -20.91 -6.16 -8.82
CA SER A 81 -20.49 -7.36 -9.53
C SER A 81 -19.02 -7.29 -9.98
N ASP A 82 -18.56 -6.13 -10.46
CA ASP A 82 -17.17 -5.93 -10.88
C ASP A 82 -16.22 -5.96 -9.68
N VAL A 83 -16.61 -5.33 -8.57
CA VAL A 83 -15.87 -5.37 -7.30
C VAL A 83 -15.76 -6.81 -6.80
N PHE A 84 -16.85 -7.56 -6.79
CA PHE A 84 -16.86 -8.96 -6.35
C PHE A 84 -16.03 -9.86 -7.28
N ARG A 85 -16.05 -9.60 -8.59
CA ARG A 85 -15.22 -10.31 -9.58
C ARG A 85 -13.73 -10.04 -9.33
N CYS A 86 -13.36 -8.79 -9.06
CA CYS A 86 -12.00 -8.41 -8.68
C CYS A 86 -11.54 -9.21 -7.45
N TYR A 87 -12.32 -9.14 -6.36
CA TYR A 87 -12.03 -9.85 -5.12
C TYR A 87 -11.89 -11.37 -5.34
N LYS A 88 -12.79 -11.99 -6.12
CA LYS A 88 -12.70 -13.42 -6.43
C LYS A 88 -11.42 -13.76 -7.21
N SER A 89 -10.99 -12.91 -8.13
CA SER A 89 -9.74 -13.07 -8.89
C SER A 89 -8.53 -13.00 -7.95
N VAL A 90 -8.50 -11.99 -7.08
CA VAL A 90 -7.46 -11.82 -6.08
C VAL A 90 -7.40 -13.03 -5.14
N MET A 91 -8.51 -13.45 -4.56
CA MET A 91 -8.55 -14.62 -3.66
C MET A 91 -8.05 -15.89 -4.36
N ARG A 92 -8.42 -16.12 -5.63
CA ARG A 92 -7.87 -17.23 -6.42
C ARG A 92 -6.35 -17.15 -6.53
N MET A 93 -5.82 -15.98 -6.83
CA MET A 93 -4.37 -15.77 -6.94
C MET A 93 -3.67 -15.94 -5.58
N PHE A 94 -4.32 -15.54 -4.48
CA PHE A 94 -3.86 -15.83 -3.12
C PHE A 94 -3.75 -17.33 -2.84
N PHE A 95 -4.79 -18.11 -3.16
CA PHE A 95 -4.78 -19.56 -2.93
C PHE A 95 -3.80 -20.30 -3.85
N LEU A 96 -3.67 -19.87 -5.11
CA LEU A 96 -2.89 -20.60 -6.13
C LEU A 96 -1.42 -20.19 -6.18
N VAL A 97 -1.09 -18.96 -5.77
CA VAL A 97 0.26 -18.39 -5.92
C VAL A 97 0.82 -17.96 -4.58
N VAL A 98 0.17 -17.02 -3.88
CA VAL A 98 0.74 -16.40 -2.67
C VAL A 98 0.84 -17.42 -1.52
N GLY A 99 -0.22 -18.18 -1.25
CA GLY A 99 -0.24 -19.19 -0.20
C GLY A 99 0.86 -20.25 -0.37
N PRO A 100 0.92 -20.93 -1.53
CA PRO A 100 2.01 -21.86 -1.84
C PRO A 100 3.39 -21.21 -1.74
N LEU A 101 3.58 -19.99 -2.28
CA LEU A 101 4.84 -19.25 -2.18
C LEU A 101 5.26 -19.06 -0.71
N GLN A 102 4.35 -18.63 0.15
CA GLN A 102 4.63 -18.48 1.58
C GLN A 102 5.07 -19.82 2.16
N LEU A 103 4.31 -20.91 1.97
CA LEU A 103 4.65 -22.23 2.51
C LEU A 103 6.05 -22.70 2.09
N VAL A 104 6.45 -22.49 0.82
CA VAL A 104 7.75 -22.97 0.31
C VAL A 104 8.91 -22.01 0.60
N SER A 105 8.66 -20.75 0.94
CA SER A 105 9.71 -19.73 1.12
C SER A 105 10.32 -19.67 2.53
N TYR A 106 9.84 -20.49 3.47
CA TYR A 106 10.38 -20.56 4.82
C TYR A 106 11.90 -20.83 4.91
N PRO A 107 12.52 -21.69 4.08
CA PRO A 107 13.98 -21.84 4.08
C PRO A 107 14.71 -20.53 3.84
N SER A 108 14.21 -19.67 2.93
CA SER A 108 14.77 -18.34 2.68
C SER A 108 14.66 -17.44 3.91
N ILE A 109 13.53 -17.49 4.62
CA ILE A 109 13.34 -16.75 5.88
C ILE A 109 14.34 -17.19 6.96
N LYS A 110 14.59 -18.50 7.05
CA LYS A 110 15.59 -19.05 7.97
C LYS A 110 17.01 -18.62 7.56
N MET A 111 17.32 -18.59 6.26
CA MET A 111 18.61 -18.14 5.74
C MET A 111 18.85 -16.64 5.98
N ILE A 112 17.81 -15.81 5.85
CA ILE A 112 17.86 -14.39 6.20
C ILE A 112 18.21 -14.20 7.68
N GLY A 113 17.79 -15.13 8.54
CA GLY A 113 18.04 -15.06 9.98
C GLY A 113 16.95 -14.33 10.76
N ILE A 114 15.71 -14.32 10.25
CA ILE A 114 14.58 -13.78 11.01
C ILE A 114 14.37 -14.63 12.26
N ARG A 115 14.52 -14.02 13.44
CA ARG A 115 14.46 -14.71 14.73
C ARG A 115 13.04 -14.71 15.30
N THR A 116 12.72 -15.74 16.07
CA THR A 116 11.49 -15.87 16.89
C THR A 116 11.80 -15.84 18.39
N SER A 117 13.07 -15.68 18.73
CA SER A 117 13.60 -15.82 20.09
C SER A 117 13.40 -14.56 20.94
N LEU A 118 13.42 -14.77 22.26
CA LEU A 118 13.59 -13.71 23.25
C LEU A 118 15.02 -13.14 23.21
N PRO A 119 15.24 -11.89 23.66
CA PRO A 119 14.23 -10.90 24.07
C PRO A 119 13.44 -10.34 22.88
N LEU A 120 12.24 -9.80 23.11
CA LEU A 120 11.50 -9.13 22.04
C LEU A 120 12.25 -7.88 21.54
N PRO A 121 12.09 -7.48 20.26
CA PRO A 121 12.73 -6.29 19.73
C PRO A 121 12.22 -5.04 20.46
N SER A 122 13.11 -4.08 20.69
CA SER A 122 12.71 -2.78 21.23
C SER A 122 11.86 -2.01 20.22
N LEU A 123 11.04 -1.04 20.67
CA LEU A 123 10.28 -0.20 19.75
C LEU A 123 11.19 0.53 18.74
N TRP A 124 12.37 0.97 19.19
CA TRP A 124 13.33 1.64 18.32
C TRP A 124 13.95 0.69 17.28
N GLU A 125 14.23 -0.56 17.66
CA GLU A 125 14.68 -1.61 16.73
C GLU A 125 13.62 -1.84 15.64
N ILE A 126 12.35 -1.96 16.02
CA ILE A 126 11.23 -2.11 15.08
C ILE A 126 11.15 -0.91 14.13
N ILE A 127 11.17 0.32 14.65
CA ILE A 127 11.05 1.55 13.85
C ILE A 127 12.23 1.67 12.87
N ALA A 128 13.46 1.45 13.34
CA ALA A 128 14.65 1.53 12.51
C ALA A 128 14.64 0.47 11.40
N GLN A 129 14.29 -0.78 11.73
CA GLN A 129 14.15 -1.86 10.75
C GLN A 129 13.08 -1.54 9.71
N LEU A 130 11.88 -1.11 10.13
CA LEU A 130 10.81 -0.73 9.21
C LEU A 130 11.23 0.42 8.29
N GLY A 131 11.93 1.43 8.81
CA GLY A 131 12.47 2.53 8.00
C GLY A 131 13.41 2.03 6.91
N VAL A 132 14.34 1.13 7.24
CA VAL A 132 15.21 0.49 6.25
C VAL A 132 14.40 -0.32 5.24
N TYR A 133 13.42 -1.10 5.69
CA TYR A 133 12.64 -1.95 4.81
C TYR A 133 11.85 -1.14 3.79
N PHE A 134 11.19 -0.06 4.23
CA PHE A 134 10.48 0.86 3.34
C PHE A 134 11.40 1.50 2.31
N ILE A 135 12.59 1.98 2.70
CA ILE A 135 13.53 2.63 1.77
C ILE A 135 14.07 1.62 0.75
N VAL A 136 14.50 0.44 1.20
CA VAL A 136 15.06 -0.61 0.33
C VAL A 136 14.00 -1.15 -0.62
N GLU A 137 12.81 -1.46 -0.11
CA GLU A 137 11.71 -1.97 -0.92
C GLU A 137 11.32 -0.95 -1.97
N ASP A 138 11.08 0.31 -1.59
CA ASP A 138 10.66 1.37 -2.52
C ASP A 138 11.69 1.61 -3.63
N TYR A 139 12.99 1.65 -3.29
CA TYR A 139 14.05 1.85 -4.28
C TYR A 139 14.13 0.71 -5.30
N LEU A 140 14.06 -0.55 -4.84
CA LEU A 140 14.13 -1.71 -5.73
C LEU A 140 12.83 -1.87 -6.53
N ASN A 141 11.68 -1.62 -5.89
CA ASN A 141 10.38 -1.67 -6.52
C ASN A 141 10.28 -0.64 -7.64
N TYR A 142 10.77 0.60 -7.44
CA TYR A 142 10.84 1.62 -8.49
C TYR A 142 11.45 1.10 -9.79
N TRP A 143 12.62 0.45 -9.70
CA TRP A 143 13.33 -0.04 -10.90
C TRP A 143 12.62 -1.22 -11.56
N ILE A 144 12.09 -2.15 -10.76
CA ILE A 144 11.36 -3.31 -11.28
C ILE A 144 10.04 -2.85 -11.91
N HIS A 145 9.30 -1.97 -11.25
CA HIS A 145 8.05 -1.41 -11.74
C HIS A 145 8.26 -0.62 -13.04
N ARG A 146 9.30 0.22 -13.09
CA ARG A 146 9.71 0.91 -14.32
C ARG A 146 10.09 -0.06 -15.44
N PHE A 147 10.78 -1.16 -15.13
CA PHE A 147 11.07 -2.22 -16.10
C PHE A 147 9.80 -2.90 -16.60
N LEU A 148 8.84 -3.17 -15.72
CA LEU A 148 7.53 -3.72 -16.10
C LEU A 148 6.71 -2.79 -17.00
N HIS A 149 7.05 -1.50 -17.07
CA HIS A 149 6.50 -0.54 -18.03
C HIS A 149 7.22 -0.46 -19.37
N CYS A 150 8.25 -1.28 -19.62
CA CYS A 150 8.72 -1.48 -20.98
C CYS A 150 7.66 -2.22 -21.81
N LYS A 151 7.69 -2.09 -23.14
CA LYS A 151 6.66 -2.66 -24.04
C LYS A 151 6.36 -4.13 -23.74
N TRP A 152 7.39 -4.95 -23.63
CA TRP A 152 7.22 -6.39 -23.36
C TRP A 152 6.69 -6.65 -21.95
N GLY A 153 7.28 -6.02 -20.92
CA GLY A 153 6.88 -6.20 -19.53
C GLY A 153 5.41 -5.81 -19.32
N TYR A 154 5.00 -4.72 -19.95
CA TYR A 154 3.64 -4.22 -19.82
C TYR A 154 2.67 -5.18 -20.50
N GLU A 155 2.89 -5.46 -21.79
CA GLU A 155 1.97 -6.29 -22.58
C GLU A 155 1.82 -7.73 -22.05
N LYS A 156 2.85 -8.27 -21.40
CA LYS A 156 2.88 -9.68 -20.97
C LYS A 156 2.63 -9.90 -19.49
N ILE A 157 2.95 -8.93 -18.64
CA ILE A 157 2.90 -9.08 -17.19
C ILE A 157 2.01 -8.01 -16.58
N HIS A 158 2.34 -6.74 -16.81
CA HIS A 158 1.78 -5.64 -16.02
C HIS A 158 0.42 -5.12 -16.49
N LYS A 159 0.00 -5.44 -17.71
CA LYS A 159 -1.27 -4.97 -18.29
C LYS A 159 -2.48 -5.36 -17.44
N VAL A 160 -2.46 -6.54 -16.81
CA VAL A 160 -3.58 -7.02 -15.97
C VAL A 160 -3.76 -6.10 -14.76
N HIS A 161 -2.67 -5.65 -14.15
CA HIS A 161 -2.70 -4.71 -13.03
C HIS A 161 -3.37 -3.38 -13.42
N HIS A 162 -3.07 -2.90 -14.62
CA HIS A 162 -3.59 -1.67 -15.19
C HIS A 162 -4.99 -1.77 -15.83
N GLU A 163 -5.70 -2.91 -15.72
CA GLU A 163 -7.09 -3.00 -16.20
C GLU A 163 -8.03 -2.08 -15.43
N TYR A 164 -7.71 -1.79 -14.16
CA TYR A 164 -8.43 -0.84 -13.31
C TYR A 164 -7.84 0.57 -13.42
N THR A 165 -8.07 1.24 -14.56
CA THR A 165 -7.63 2.63 -14.81
C THR A 165 -8.13 3.65 -13.76
N ALA A 166 -9.19 3.32 -13.02
CA ALA A 166 -9.54 3.94 -11.75
C ALA A 166 -9.49 2.84 -10.67
N PRO A 167 -8.39 2.73 -9.92
CA PRO A 167 -8.20 1.62 -9.00
C PRO A 167 -9.17 1.68 -7.82
N ILE A 168 -9.38 0.50 -7.23
CA ILE A 168 -10.07 0.30 -5.95
C ILE A 168 -9.17 -0.52 -5.04
N GLY A 169 -9.37 -0.45 -3.72
CA GLY A 169 -8.49 -1.14 -2.76
C GLY A 169 -8.33 -2.65 -3.04
N PHE A 170 -9.37 -3.32 -3.55
CA PHE A 170 -9.28 -4.73 -3.96
C PHE A 170 -8.41 -4.97 -5.19
N ALA A 171 -8.19 -3.96 -6.03
CA ALA A 171 -7.35 -4.06 -7.22
C ALA A 171 -5.85 -3.98 -6.90
N ALA A 172 -5.44 -3.61 -5.68
CA ALA A 172 -4.02 -3.53 -5.30
C ALA A 172 -3.22 -4.80 -5.64
N PRO A 173 -3.68 -6.02 -5.29
CA PRO A 173 -3.02 -7.26 -5.71
C PRO A 173 -3.64 -7.87 -6.98
N TYR A 174 -4.55 -7.19 -7.69
CA TYR A 174 -5.10 -7.71 -8.93
C TYR A 174 -4.03 -7.60 -10.02
N ALA A 175 -3.38 -8.73 -10.33
CA ALA A 175 -2.24 -8.74 -11.23
C ALA A 175 -2.03 -10.12 -11.87
N HIS A 176 -1.17 -10.17 -12.89
CA HIS A 176 -0.69 -11.42 -13.46
C HIS A 176 0.23 -12.15 -12.46
N TRP A 177 0.13 -13.47 -12.32
CA TRP A 177 0.88 -14.25 -11.31
C TRP A 177 2.40 -13.94 -11.28
N ALA A 178 3.02 -13.74 -12.44
CA ALA A 178 4.44 -13.42 -12.53
C ALA A 178 4.78 -12.06 -11.90
N GLU A 179 3.87 -11.09 -11.99
CA GLU A 179 4.04 -9.78 -11.36
C GLU A 179 4.10 -9.90 -9.84
N ILE A 180 3.21 -10.69 -9.24
CA ILE A 180 3.20 -10.92 -7.79
C ILE A 180 4.52 -11.52 -7.32
N LEU A 181 5.10 -12.44 -8.10
CA LEU A 181 6.40 -13.01 -7.77
C LEU A 181 7.53 -11.97 -7.93
N ILE A 182 7.53 -11.21 -9.02
CA ILE A 182 8.58 -10.24 -9.36
C ILE A 182 8.56 -9.03 -8.40
N LEU A 183 7.41 -8.39 -8.20
CA LEU A 183 7.24 -7.27 -7.27
C LEU A 183 7.23 -7.72 -5.79
N GLY A 184 7.09 -9.02 -5.54
CA GLY A 184 7.29 -9.60 -4.22
C GLY A 184 8.75 -9.62 -3.77
N ILE A 185 9.73 -9.67 -4.70
CA ILE A 185 11.16 -9.77 -4.39
C ILE A 185 11.65 -8.59 -3.51
N PRO A 186 11.42 -7.32 -3.86
CA PRO A 186 11.82 -6.17 -3.03
C PRO A 186 11.39 -6.26 -1.57
N SER A 187 10.21 -6.83 -1.29
CA SER A 187 9.67 -6.94 0.07
C SER A 187 10.51 -7.83 1.01
N PHE A 188 11.38 -8.70 0.47
CA PHE A 188 12.28 -9.54 1.27
C PHE A 188 13.70 -8.95 1.40
N MET A 189 14.05 -7.94 0.59
CA MET A 189 15.42 -7.41 0.53
C MET A 189 15.78 -6.58 1.77
N GLY A 190 14.86 -5.78 2.29
CA GLY A 190 15.05 -5.07 3.55
C GLY A 190 15.37 -6.02 4.71
N PRO A 191 14.49 -7.01 5.00
CA PRO A 191 14.76 -8.05 5.99
C PRO A 191 16.04 -8.84 5.74
N ALA A 192 16.43 -9.05 4.47
CA ALA A 192 17.70 -9.71 4.14
C ALA A 192 18.93 -8.88 4.51
N PHE A 193 18.87 -7.55 4.40
CA PHE A 193 19.98 -6.67 4.80
C PHE A 193 20.03 -6.45 6.31
N VAL A 194 18.88 -6.30 6.95
CA VAL A 194 18.78 -6.05 8.39
C VAL A 194 17.78 -7.03 8.99
N PRO A 195 18.17 -8.29 9.24
CA PRO A 195 17.25 -9.29 9.77
C PRO A 195 16.75 -8.91 11.16
N GLY A 196 15.45 -9.07 11.37
CA GLY A 196 14.77 -8.69 12.61
C GLY A 196 14.04 -9.85 13.28
N HIS A 197 13.17 -9.50 14.22
CA HIS A 197 12.26 -10.45 14.84
C HIS A 197 11.05 -10.73 13.93
N ILE A 198 10.45 -11.92 14.06
CA ILE A 198 9.25 -12.30 13.30
C ILE A 198 8.08 -11.33 13.48
N ILE A 199 7.98 -10.67 14.64
CA ILE A 199 6.99 -9.61 14.90
C ILE A 199 7.26 -8.39 14.01
N THR A 200 8.51 -7.93 13.90
CA THR A 200 8.85 -6.84 12.95
C THR A 200 8.52 -7.26 11.53
N PHE A 201 8.79 -8.52 11.16
CA PHE A 201 8.48 -9.03 9.83
C PHE A 201 6.96 -9.07 9.55
N TRP A 202 6.14 -9.51 10.51
CA TRP A 202 4.68 -9.44 10.37
C TRP A 202 4.15 -8.01 10.27
N LEU A 203 4.68 -7.10 11.09
CA LEU A 203 4.35 -5.68 11.02
C LEU A 203 4.73 -5.09 9.66
N TRP A 204 5.92 -5.41 9.17
CA TRP A 204 6.41 -5.01 7.85
C TRP A 204 5.46 -5.43 6.74
N ILE A 205 5.17 -6.74 6.64
CA ILE A 205 4.27 -7.25 5.61
C ILE A 205 2.90 -6.60 5.72
N GLY A 206 2.36 -6.47 6.94
CA GLY A 206 1.06 -5.86 7.17
C GLY A 206 1.00 -4.40 6.73
N LEU A 207 1.96 -3.58 7.18
CA LEU A 207 2.05 -2.17 6.82
C LEU A 207 2.23 -1.98 5.32
N ARG A 208 3.10 -2.76 4.68
CA ARG A 208 3.29 -2.71 3.23
C ARG A 208 1.98 -3.04 2.50
N GLN A 209 1.25 -4.08 2.88
CA GLN A 209 0.01 -4.42 2.18
C GLN A 209 -1.09 -3.38 2.41
N ILE A 210 -1.21 -2.82 3.62
CA ILE A 210 -2.16 -1.74 3.92
C ILE A 210 -1.87 -0.51 3.07
N GLU A 211 -0.59 -0.12 2.97
CA GLU A 211 -0.16 1.00 2.13
C GLU A 211 -0.51 0.77 0.65
N ALA A 212 -0.26 -0.44 0.12
CA ALA A 212 -0.62 -0.76 -1.27
C ALA A 212 -2.13 -0.64 -1.49
N ILE A 213 -2.95 -1.11 -0.54
CA ILE A 213 -4.41 -0.98 -0.64
C ILE A 213 -4.85 0.48 -0.57
N GLU A 214 -4.21 1.29 0.26
CA GLU A 214 -4.49 2.72 0.37
C GLU A 214 -4.19 3.45 -0.95
N THR A 215 -3.01 3.24 -1.54
CA THR A 215 -2.63 3.88 -2.81
C THR A 215 -3.54 3.50 -3.97
N HIS A 216 -4.19 2.34 -3.90
CA HIS A 216 -5.18 1.90 -4.90
C HIS A 216 -6.63 2.22 -4.50
N SER A 217 -6.89 2.84 -3.35
CA SER A 217 -8.26 3.00 -2.83
C SER A 217 -9.18 3.83 -3.74
N GLY A 218 -8.61 4.68 -4.60
CA GLY A 218 -9.34 5.64 -5.44
C GLY A 218 -9.83 6.87 -4.68
N TYR A 219 -9.34 7.07 -3.44
CA TYR A 219 -9.69 8.19 -2.57
C TYR A 219 -8.44 8.85 -1.96
N ASP A 220 -8.40 10.18 -1.98
CA ASP A 220 -7.39 10.97 -1.27
C ASP A 220 -8.01 11.59 -0.01
N TYR A 221 -8.08 10.79 1.06
CA TYR A 221 -8.70 11.21 2.31
C TYR A 221 -7.77 12.10 3.15
N PRO A 222 -8.29 13.18 3.76
CA PRO A 222 -7.47 14.09 4.55
C PRO A 222 -7.06 13.53 5.93
N TRP A 223 -7.67 12.44 6.38
CA TRP A 223 -7.39 11.83 7.70
C TRP A 223 -6.44 10.63 7.64
N THR A 224 -5.90 10.27 6.47
CA THR A 224 -4.94 9.17 6.39
C THR A 224 -3.59 9.60 7.02
N PRO A 225 -3.03 8.81 7.97
CA PRO A 225 -1.77 9.18 8.64
C PRO A 225 -0.57 9.27 7.69
N THR A 226 -0.58 8.48 6.62
CA THR A 226 0.44 8.42 5.55
C THR A 226 0.64 9.75 4.85
N ARG A 227 -0.40 10.61 4.77
CA ARG A 227 -0.30 11.95 4.20
C ARG A 227 0.72 12.84 4.90
N TYR A 228 1.02 12.58 6.17
CA TYR A 228 2.01 13.34 6.94
C TYR A 228 3.44 12.81 6.75
N ILE A 229 3.63 11.71 6.02
CA ILE A 229 4.94 11.16 5.73
C ILE A 229 5.59 11.98 4.59
N PRO A 230 6.79 12.54 4.79
CA PRO A 230 7.48 13.30 3.75
C PRO A 230 7.68 12.46 2.48
N PHE A 231 7.49 13.10 1.32
CA PHE A 231 7.66 12.50 0.00
C PHE A 231 6.72 11.33 -0.33
N TYR A 232 5.70 11.06 0.48
CA TYR A 232 4.70 10.03 0.18
C TYR A 232 3.94 10.36 -1.11
N GLY A 233 3.85 9.38 -2.02
CA GLY A 233 3.10 9.55 -3.28
C GLY A 233 1.60 9.49 -3.07
N GLY A 234 1.15 8.46 -2.34
CA GLY A 234 -0.24 8.30 -1.99
C GLY A 234 -1.19 8.02 -3.16
N PRO A 235 -2.51 7.99 -2.87
CA PRO A 235 -3.50 7.45 -3.79
C PRO A 235 -3.63 8.27 -5.08
N ASP A 236 -3.54 9.60 -4.99
CA ASP A 236 -3.66 10.49 -6.14
C ASP A 236 -2.47 10.37 -7.12
N TYR A 237 -1.27 10.12 -6.61
CA TYR A 237 -0.07 9.93 -7.42
C TYR A 237 -0.13 8.61 -8.20
N HIS A 238 -0.60 7.55 -7.54
CA HIS A 238 -0.72 6.22 -8.13
C HIS A 238 -1.96 6.08 -9.05
N ASP A 239 -3.05 6.75 -8.73
CA ASP A 239 -4.25 6.81 -9.59
C ASP A 239 -3.93 7.44 -10.95
N TYR A 240 -3.12 8.51 -10.99
CA TYR A 240 -2.62 9.07 -12.25
C TYR A 240 -1.84 8.04 -13.08
N HIS A 241 -0.99 7.25 -12.43
CA HIS A 241 -0.20 6.22 -13.09
C HIS A 241 -1.11 5.16 -13.75
N HIS A 242 -2.10 4.64 -13.02
CA HIS A 242 -3.12 3.71 -13.52
C HIS A 242 -3.96 4.30 -14.65
N TYR A 243 -4.35 5.57 -14.53
CA TYR A 243 -5.14 6.28 -15.53
C TYR A 243 -4.43 6.36 -16.89
N VAL A 244 -3.11 6.61 -16.89
CA VAL A 244 -2.30 6.68 -18.13
C VAL A 244 -1.98 5.27 -18.66
N GLY A 245 -1.86 4.27 -17.79
CA GLY A 245 -1.70 2.86 -18.16
C GLY A 245 -0.40 2.59 -18.92
N GLY A 246 -0.48 1.86 -20.03
CA GLY A 246 0.69 1.42 -20.81
C GLY A 246 1.48 2.54 -21.48
N GLN A 247 0.93 3.75 -21.55
CA GLN A 247 1.67 4.94 -22.00
C GLN A 247 2.38 5.64 -20.84
N SER A 248 2.22 5.16 -19.61
CA SER A 248 2.82 5.77 -18.43
C SER A 248 4.33 5.59 -18.48
N GLN A 249 5.03 6.72 -18.45
CA GLN A 249 6.49 6.81 -18.28
C GLN A 249 6.81 7.56 -16.98
N SER A 250 5.89 7.50 -16.01
CA SER A 250 5.93 8.30 -14.79
C SER A 250 5.30 7.61 -13.60
N ASN A 251 5.61 8.10 -12.40
CA ASN A 251 5.00 7.72 -11.14
C ASN A 251 5.23 6.23 -10.83
N PHE A 252 6.49 5.77 -10.88
CA PHE A 252 6.83 4.38 -10.63
C PHE A 252 7.10 4.08 -9.15
N ALA A 253 7.23 5.11 -8.31
CA ALA A 253 7.40 4.98 -6.87
C ALA A 253 6.33 4.08 -6.26
N SER A 254 6.76 3.23 -5.33
CA SER A 254 5.88 2.32 -4.63
C SER A 254 5.22 2.99 -3.42
N VAL A 255 6.00 3.80 -2.71
CA VAL A 255 5.62 4.52 -1.49
C VAL A 255 6.09 5.98 -1.56
N PHE A 256 7.37 6.20 -1.86
CA PHE A 256 7.98 7.53 -1.82
C PHE A 256 8.41 8.05 -3.20
N THR A 257 8.07 9.30 -3.47
CA THR A 257 8.29 9.96 -4.77
C THR A 257 9.75 10.37 -5.04
N TYR A 258 10.70 10.08 -4.15
CA TYR A 258 12.08 10.57 -4.31
C TYR A 258 12.75 9.96 -5.55
N CYS A 259 12.51 8.68 -5.87
CA CYS A 259 13.04 8.07 -7.09
C CYS A 259 12.47 8.77 -8.33
N ASP A 260 11.16 8.98 -8.38
CA ASP A 260 10.55 9.68 -9.51
C ASP A 260 11.06 11.10 -9.67
N TYR A 261 11.30 11.81 -8.57
CA TYR A 261 11.91 13.13 -8.60
C TYR A 261 13.35 13.09 -9.13
N LEU A 262 14.20 12.21 -8.58
CA LEU A 262 15.62 12.10 -8.94
C LEU A 262 15.81 11.71 -10.40
N TYR A 263 14.99 10.79 -10.90
CA TYR A 263 15.08 10.28 -12.27
C TYR A 263 14.14 11.01 -13.26
N GLY A 264 13.41 12.02 -12.79
CA GLY A 264 12.55 12.87 -13.61
C GLY A 264 11.33 12.15 -14.19
N THR A 265 10.86 11.09 -13.53
CA THR A 265 9.66 10.32 -13.87
C THR A 265 8.41 10.84 -13.13
N ASP A 266 8.39 12.10 -12.69
CA ASP A 266 7.21 12.77 -12.09
C ASP A 266 6.59 13.85 -13.01
N LYS A 267 7.19 14.10 -14.19
CA LYS A 267 6.87 15.25 -15.05
C LYS A 267 5.44 15.24 -15.59
N GLY A 268 4.96 14.07 -16.01
CA GLY A 268 3.59 13.91 -16.53
C GLY A 268 2.54 14.29 -15.50
N TYR A 269 2.69 13.76 -14.28
CA TYR A 269 1.83 14.07 -13.15
C TYR A 269 1.85 15.56 -12.81
N ARG A 270 3.03 16.17 -12.70
CA ARG A 270 3.17 17.60 -12.40
C ARG A 270 2.54 18.50 -13.47
N TYR A 271 2.69 18.12 -14.74
CA TYR A 271 2.03 18.82 -15.84
C TYR A 271 0.50 18.73 -15.71
N GLN A 272 -0.04 17.52 -15.49
CA GLN A 272 -1.48 17.33 -15.32
C GLN A 272 -2.02 18.16 -14.14
N LYS A 273 -1.32 18.15 -13.00
CA LYS A 273 -1.70 18.95 -11.83
C LYS A 273 -1.71 20.44 -12.12
N LYS A 274 -0.71 20.96 -12.84
CA LYS A 274 -0.67 22.36 -13.24
C LYS A 274 -1.86 22.73 -14.13
N VAL A 275 -2.18 21.90 -15.12
CA VAL A 275 -3.33 22.12 -16.02
C VAL A 275 -4.64 22.11 -15.24
N LEU A 276 -4.85 21.13 -14.34
CA LEU A 276 -6.06 21.06 -13.51
C LEU A 276 -6.20 22.26 -12.57
N GLN A 277 -5.10 22.77 -12.01
CA GLN A 277 -5.11 23.99 -11.19
C GLN A 277 -5.49 25.22 -12.01
N GLN A 278 -4.93 25.37 -13.21
CA GLN A 278 -5.26 26.48 -14.13
C GLN A 278 -6.73 26.44 -14.55
N LEU A 279 -7.26 25.26 -14.89
CA LEU A 279 -8.68 25.09 -15.22
C LEU A 279 -9.59 25.45 -14.05
N ARG A 280 -9.25 25.03 -12.83
CA ARG A 280 -10.00 25.39 -11.61
C ARG A 280 -9.95 26.89 -11.33
N ALA A 281 -8.80 27.53 -11.53
CA ALA A 281 -8.64 28.97 -11.37
C ALA A 281 -9.46 29.74 -12.42
N GLY A 282 -9.42 29.33 -13.69
CA GLY A 282 -10.20 29.94 -14.77
C GLY A 282 -11.72 29.77 -14.60
N LEU A 283 -12.16 28.62 -14.08
CA LEU A 283 -13.58 28.42 -13.74
C LEU A 283 -14.02 29.33 -12.60
N LYS A 284 -13.18 29.57 -11.59
CA LYS A 284 -13.46 30.53 -10.52
C LYS A 284 -13.54 31.96 -11.04
N SER A 285 -12.59 32.40 -11.86
CA SER A 285 -12.60 33.76 -12.43
C SER A 285 -13.82 34.00 -13.32
N ASN A 286 -14.22 33.02 -14.13
CA ASN A 286 -15.40 33.14 -14.98
C ASN A 286 -16.71 33.09 -14.17
N GLY A 287 -16.75 32.30 -13.09
CA GLY A 287 -17.89 32.27 -12.17
C GLY A 287 -18.05 33.55 -11.34
N GLU A 288 -16.94 34.20 -10.98
CA GLU A 288 -16.94 35.53 -10.36
C GLU A 288 -17.36 36.61 -11.35
N GLN A 289 -16.90 36.57 -12.61
CA GLN A 289 -17.34 37.50 -13.64
C GLN A 289 -18.83 37.36 -13.98
N THR A 290 -19.37 36.15 -14.07
CA THR A 290 -20.82 35.95 -14.27
C THR A 290 -21.63 36.28 -13.02
N GLY A 291 -21.10 36.08 -11.82
CA GLY A 291 -21.69 36.54 -10.56
C GLY A 291 -21.73 38.06 -10.41
N VAL A 292 -20.70 38.76 -10.87
CA VAL A 292 -20.65 40.24 -10.93
C VAL A 292 -21.60 40.76 -12.01
N LEU A 293 -21.67 40.13 -13.19
CA LEU A 293 -22.65 40.51 -14.24
C LEU A 293 -24.11 40.32 -13.78
N HIS A 294 -24.40 39.29 -12.97
CA HIS A 294 -25.73 39.10 -12.39
C HIS A 294 -26.05 40.10 -11.26
N ASN A 295 -25.06 40.65 -10.56
CA ASN A 295 -25.26 41.69 -9.55
C ASN A 295 -25.29 43.12 -10.14
N VAL A 296 -24.69 43.35 -11.31
CA VAL A 296 -24.73 44.66 -12.00
C VAL A 296 -26.02 44.83 -12.82
N SER A 297 -26.71 43.73 -13.16
CA SER A 297 -28.02 43.77 -13.85
C SER A 297 -29.23 44.12 -12.95
N ALA A 298 -29.04 44.29 -11.64
CA ALA A 298 -30.14 44.47 -10.69
C ALA A 298 -30.26 45.90 -10.10
N GLN A 299 -29.50 46.90 -10.57
CA GLN A 299 -29.53 48.25 -9.99
C GLN A 299 -29.80 49.45 -10.91
N ASP A 300 -29.86 49.31 -12.24
CA ASP A 300 -30.11 50.48 -13.11
C ASP A 300 -31.33 50.31 -14.02
N VAL A 301 -32.54 50.34 -13.42
CA VAL A 301 -33.75 50.87 -14.07
C VAL A 301 -34.64 51.53 -13.02
N LYS A 302 -34.32 52.78 -12.65
CA LYS A 302 -35.31 53.76 -12.20
C LYS A 302 -35.05 55.06 -12.96
N VAL A 303 -35.83 55.24 -14.02
CA VAL A 303 -36.01 56.51 -14.71
C VAL A 303 -37.22 57.17 -14.04
N ASP A 304 -36.98 58.34 -13.44
CA ASP A 304 -37.98 59.41 -13.36
C ASP A 304 -37.85 60.26 -14.65
#